data_AF-W7TVY6-F1
#
_entry.id   AF-W7TVY6-F1
#
_cell.length_a   1.000
_cell.length_b   1.000
_cell.length_c   1.000
_cell.angle_alpha   90.00
_cell.angle_beta   90.00
_cell.angle_gamma   90.00
#
_symmetry.space_group_name_H-M   'P 1'
#
loop_
_entity.id
_entity.type
_entity.pdbx_description
1 polymer ?
#
loop_
_entity_poly.entity_id
_entity_poly.type
_entity_poly.pdbx_seq_one_letter_code
_entity_poly.pdbx_strand_id
1 'polypeptide(L)'
;MPGIETSTAWKTLAAHAERMKRTHLRDLLGDAARNSALSIKANGILFDFSRQNVNIETMDFLMDLAGAAMLEEKRAAMFSGEKINVTEGRAVLHVALRAERSATILVDGVNQVPLVHDVLDHIKDFSHRVLTGTFVGATGKSLKNIISIGIGGSYLGPEFVYEAIKCVPQAAEVAEGRTLRFLANVDPVDVARATKGLNPEETLVVVVSKTFTTAETMLNARTLRKWLLDGVKGTGPEEVIRRHMVAASSAVPLVTEFGIDSANVFGFWDWVGGRYSVCSAVGMLPLSLTFGFEILEQFLAGARNIDEHFATAPIRQNIPVLMGLLGIWNSTFLGHESRAILPYAQALLRFPAHVQQLDMESNGKRVGLDGQELPFQAGEVNFGEPGTNGQHSFYQLIHQGRTIPTEFIGFARSQYPVELPNEVVSSQDELMSNFFAQPDALALGKTLEQLDVEGVKEELRPHKTFPGNRPSFSLLFGQLDPFTTGQLLALYEHRVFVQGAIWGINSFDQWGVELGKVLAKQVRTQLTASRQGEKIISGFNSSTAAMLNFYLSNSSESSGSAV
;
A
#
# COMPACT_ATOMS: atom_id res chain seq x y z
N MET A 1 13.27 21.32 19.45
CA MET A 1 14.25 21.83 18.46
C MET A 1 13.48 22.70 17.48
N PRO A 2 14.09 23.75 16.90
CA PRO A 2 13.40 24.53 15.86
C PRO A 2 13.06 23.61 14.67
N GLY A 3 11.92 23.85 14.02
CA GLY A 3 11.42 23.03 12.91
C GLY A 3 12.35 23.07 11.69
N ILE A 4 12.24 22.06 10.83
CA ILE A 4 13.11 21.89 9.65
C ILE A 4 13.06 23.10 8.70
N GLU A 5 11.91 23.79 8.65
CA GLU A 5 11.67 25.00 7.85
C GLU A 5 12.55 26.19 8.23
N THR A 6 13.05 26.20 9.47
CA THR A 6 13.91 27.27 9.96
C THR A 6 15.38 27.07 9.58
N SER A 7 15.76 25.85 9.18
CA SER A 7 17.12 25.48 8.82
C SER A 7 17.63 26.23 7.60
N THR A 8 18.95 26.39 7.51
CA THR A 8 19.60 26.97 6.33
C THR A 8 19.32 26.13 5.08
N ALA A 9 19.39 24.80 5.18
CA ALA A 9 19.14 23.89 4.06
C ALA A 9 17.74 24.10 3.43
N TRP A 10 16.71 24.21 4.27
CA TRP A 10 15.35 24.48 3.79
C TRP A 10 15.22 25.83 3.08
N LYS A 11 15.74 26.90 3.69
CA LYS A 11 15.69 28.25 3.11
C LYS A 11 16.44 28.33 1.78
N THR A 12 17.59 27.64 1.69
CA THR A 12 18.36 27.53 0.45
C THR A 12 17.57 26.80 -0.64
N LEU A 13 16.92 25.67 -0.32
CA LEU A 13 16.06 24.96 -1.28
C LEU A 13 14.87 25.80 -1.73
N ALA A 14 14.19 26.51 -0.81
CA ALA A 14 13.08 27.38 -1.14
C ALA A 14 13.50 28.49 -2.12
N ALA A 15 14.65 29.13 -1.88
CA ALA A 15 15.20 30.12 -2.80
C ALA A 15 15.64 29.50 -4.14
N HIS A 16 16.21 28.29 -4.11
CA HIS A 16 16.61 27.56 -5.31
C HIS A 16 15.40 27.12 -6.16
N ALA A 17 14.28 26.76 -5.54
CA ALA A 17 13.04 26.40 -6.23
C ALA A 17 12.50 27.52 -7.12
N GLU A 18 12.61 28.78 -6.70
CA GLU A 18 12.22 29.93 -7.53
C GLU A 18 13.07 30.06 -8.81
N ARG A 19 14.33 29.60 -8.78
CA ARG A 19 15.18 29.49 -9.98
C ARG A 19 14.72 28.32 -10.85
N MET A 20 14.56 27.14 -10.26
CA MET A 20 14.21 25.91 -10.99
C MET A 20 12.82 25.96 -11.62
N LYS A 21 11.86 26.71 -11.05
CA LYS A 21 10.54 26.96 -11.66
C LYS A 21 10.62 27.64 -13.03
N ARG A 22 11.73 28.32 -13.35
CA ARG A 22 11.98 28.98 -14.65
C ARG A 22 12.76 28.11 -15.63
N THR A 23 13.27 26.98 -15.18
CA THR A 23 14.00 26.01 -16.00
C THR A 23 13.04 24.96 -16.54
N HIS A 24 13.16 24.64 -17.82
CA HIS A 24 12.33 23.64 -18.45
C HIS A 24 13.09 22.30 -18.57
N LEU A 25 12.40 21.18 -18.32
CA LEU A 25 12.96 19.83 -18.43
C LEU A 25 13.63 19.55 -19.78
N ARG A 26 13.06 20.01 -20.90
CA ARG A 26 13.69 19.95 -22.23
C ARG A 26 15.13 20.48 -22.27
N ASP A 27 15.45 21.53 -21.53
CA ASP A 27 16.80 22.11 -21.49
C ASP A 27 17.72 21.23 -20.63
N LEU A 28 17.20 20.78 -19.48
CA LEU A 28 17.92 19.88 -18.58
C LEU A 28 18.23 18.53 -19.21
N LEU A 29 17.32 18.01 -20.05
CA LEU A 29 17.49 16.73 -20.76
C LEU A 29 18.49 16.83 -21.92
N GLY A 30 18.85 18.03 -22.37
CA GLY A 30 19.94 18.24 -23.33
C GLY A 30 21.33 17.93 -22.75
N ASP A 31 21.46 17.85 -21.42
CA ASP A 31 22.72 17.52 -20.73
C ASP A 31 22.83 16.01 -20.46
N ALA A 32 23.56 15.31 -21.33
CA ALA A 32 23.79 13.87 -21.20
C ALA A 32 24.57 13.47 -19.93
N ALA A 33 25.46 14.34 -19.42
CA ALA A 33 26.22 14.06 -18.20
C ALA A 33 25.31 14.14 -16.97
N ARG A 34 24.46 15.17 -16.89
CA ARG A 34 23.39 15.26 -15.88
C ARG A 34 22.49 14.03 -15.93
N ASN A 35 21.97 13.68 -17.11
CA ASN A 35 21.04 12.54 -17.24
C ASN A 35 21.69 11.24 -16.75
N SER A 36 22.96 11.01 -17.09
CA SER A 36 23.72 9.85 -16.61
C SER A 36 23.93 9.85 -15.09
N ALA A 37 24.12 11.02 -14.49
CA ALA A 37 24.24 11.17 -13.03
C ALA A 37 22.90 11.02 -12.28
N LEU A 38 21.76 11.22 -12.96
CA LEU A 38 20.41 11.05 -12.43
C LEU A 38 19.79 9.70 -12.83
N SER A 39 20.63 8.67 -12.87
CA SER A 39 20.25 7.29 -13.15
C SER A 39 21.06 6.36 -12.25
N ILE A 40 20.39 5.49 -11.50
CA ILE A 40 21.03 4.55 -10.56
C ILE A 40 20.63 3.13 -10.90
N LYS A 41 21.62 2.23 -10.89
CA LYS A 41 21.41 0.79 -10.95
C LYS A 41 21.83 0.18 -9.62
N ALA A 42 20.87 -0.32 -8.86
CA ALA A 42 21.13 -1.01 -7.60
C ALA A 42 20.09 -2.12 -7.42
N ASN A 43 20.49 -3.25 -6.82
CA ASN A 43 19.58 -4.33 -6.45
C ASN A 43 18.73 -4.89 -7.63
N GLY A 44 19.26 -4.83 -8.87
CA GLY A 44 18.51 -5.27 -10.06
C GLY A 44 17.47 -4.26 -10.57
N ILE A 45 17.49 -3.04 -10.03
CA ILE A 45 16.55 -1.95 -10.33
C ILE A 45 17.29 -0.85 -11.07
N LEU A 46 16.74 -0.40 -12.19
CA LEU A 46 17.13 0.85 -12.83
C LEU A 46 16.17 1.95 -12.38
N PHE A 47 16.68 2.91 -11.61
CA PHE A 47 15.97 4.09 -11.17
C PHE A 47 16.44 5.31 -11.97
N ASP A 48 15.62 5.77 -12.91
CA ASP A 48 15.85 6.98 -13.70
C ASP A 48 15.00 8.12 -13.15
N PHE A 49 15.65 9.19 -12.70
CA PHE A 49 15.00 10.40 -12.20
C PHE A 49 15.49 11.64 -12.94
N SER A 50 15.99 11.45 -14.16
CA SER A 50 16.48 12.52 -15.04
C SER A 50 15.38 13.50 -15.44
N ARG A 51 14.12 13.04 -15.44
CA ARG A 51 12.91 13.81 -15.76
C ARG A 51 12.29 14.49 -14.54
N GLN A 52 13.05 14.63 -13.45
CA GLN A 52 12.71 15.52 -12.34
C GLN A 52 13.24 16.93 -12.61
N ASN A 53 12.52 17.97 -12.16
CA ASN A 53 12.96 19.36 -12.31
C ASN A 53 14.06 19.70 -11.27
N VAL A 54 15.21 19.04 -11.41
CA VAL A 54 16.38 19.10 -10.55
C VAL A 54 17.65 19.19 -11.40
N ASN A 55 18.66 19.91 -10.97
CA ASN A 55 20.04 19.80 -11.48
C ASN A 55 20.95 19.20 -10.38
N ILE A 56 22.26 19.12 -10.63
CA ILE A 56 23.20 18.58 -9.64
C ILE A 56 23.23 19.44 -8.36
N GLU A 57 23.18 20.78 -8.49
CA GLU A 57 23.09 21.71 -7.36
C GLU A 57 21.81 21.46 -6.52
N THR A 58 20.67 21.20 -7.18
CA THR A 58 19.42 20.83 -6.49
C THR A 58 19.60 19.56 -5.67
N MET A 59 20.23 18.54 -6.26
CA MET A 59 20.48 17.28 -5.57
C MET A 59 21.40 17.47 -4.37
N ASP A 60 22.43 18.32 -4.49
CA ASP A 60 23.32 18.66 -3.37
C ASP A 60 22.55 19.31 -2.22
N PHE A 61 21.69 20.30 -2.51
CA PHE A 61 20.85 20.92 -1.49
C PHE A 61 19.82 19.96 -0.87
N LEU A 62 19.32 18.98 -1.63
CA LEU A 62 18.47 17.92 -1.07
C LEU A 62 19.25 17.01 -0.11
N MET A 63 20.54 16.74 -0.38
CA MET A 63 21.39 16.03 0.58
C MET A 63 21.64 16.87 1.84
N ASP A 64 21.85 18.17 1.70
CA ASP A 64 21.99 19.08 2.85
C ASP A 64 20.72 19.10 3.70
N LEU A 65 19.54 19.05 3.07
CA LEU A 65 18.27 18.93 3.77
C LEU A 65 18.16 17.60 4.54
N ALA A 66 18.58 16.48 3.92
CA ALA A 66 18.60 15.18 4.58
C ALA A 66 19.52 15.17 5.82
N GLY A 67 20.69 15.80 5.70
CA GLY A 67 21.62 16.00 6.82
C GLY A 67 21.02 16.89 7.92
N ALA A 68 20.45 18.04 7.56
CA ALA A 68 19.82 18.95 8.51
C ALA A 68 18.64 18.31 9.27
N ALA A 69 17.94 17.37 8.63
CA ALA A 69 16.85 16.61 9.24
C ALA A 69 17.31 15.39 10.05
N MET A 70 18.62 15.10 10.12
CA MET A 70 19.18 13.94 10.80
C MET A 70 18.59 12.61 10.31
N LEU A 71 18.50 12.46 8.98
CA LEU A 71 17.87 11.30 8.36
C LEU A 71 18.58 9.99 8.70
N GLU A 72 19.91 9.99 8.75
CA GLU A 72 20.69 8.77 9.02
C GLU A 72 20.51 8.28 10.45
N GLU A 73 20.44 9.20 11.41
CA GLU A 73 20.18 8.92 12.82
C GLU A 73 18.76 8.39 13.01
N LYS A 74 17.76 9.02 12.39
CA LYS A 74 16.37 8.54 12.42
C LYS A 74 16.23 7.15 11.81
N ARG A 75 16.91 6.90 10.68
CA ARG A 75 17.00 5.58 10.05
C ARG A 75 17.60 4.57 11.03
N ALA A 76 18.74 4.88 11.65
CA ALA A 76 19.37 4.00 12.63
C ALA A 76 18.47 3.71 13.85
N ALA A 77 17.73 4.72 14.34
CA ALA A 77 16.76 4.58 15.42
C ALA A 77 15.62 3.60 15.05
N MET A 78 15.12 3.64 13.80
CA MET A 78 14.14 2.66 13.31
C MET A 78 14.71 1.24 13.36
N PHE A 79 15.87 1.01 12.74
CA PHE A 79 16.46 -0.35 12.65
C PHE A 79 16.92 -0.92 13.99
N SER A 80 17.25 -0.07 14.96
CA SER A 80 17.66 -0.51 16.30
C SER A 80 16.49 -0.80 17.25
N GLY A 81 15.24 -0.52 16.82
CA GLY A 81 14.05 -0.76 17.63
C GLY A 81 13.74 0.34 18.65
N GLU A 82 14.31 1.53 18.48
CA GLU A 82 13.93 2.68 19.28
C GLU A 82 12.44 3.03 19.11
N LYS A 83 11.86 3.62 20.15
CA LYS A 83 10.43 3.97 20.20
C LYS A 83 10.13 5.26 19.42
N ILE A 84 10.39 5.24 18.12
CA ILE A 84 10.25 6.40 17.23
C ILE A 84 8.79 6.77 16.92
N ASN A 85 7.84 5.88 17.18
CA ASN A 85 6.42 6.26 17.24
C ASN A 85 6.13 6.88 18.62
N VAL A 86 6.53 8.14 18.76
CA VAL A 86 6.59 8.84 20.06
C VAL A 86 5.21 9.08 20.68
N THR A 87 4.16 9.26 19.87
CA THR A 87 2.81 9.55 20.37
C THR A 87 2.12 8.32 20.95
N GLU A 88 2.56 7.12 20.58
CA GLU A 88 2.08 5.85 21.13
C GLU A 88 3.13 5.13 22.01
N GLY A 89 4.36 5.65 22.10
CA GLY A 89 5.45 5.04 22.86
C GLY A 89 5.90 3.67 22.30
N ARG A 90 5.90 3.50 20.97
CA ARG A 90 6.16 2.21 20.31
C ARG A 90 7.38 2.24 19.40
N ALA A 91 8.03 1.08 19.28
CA ALA A 91 8.99 0.82 18.21
C ALA A 91 8.29 0.71 16.86
N VAL A 92 9.05 0.80 15.78
CA VAL A 92 8.57 0.63 14.40
C VAL A 92 9.51 -0.32 13.68
N LEU A 93 9.09 -1.58 13.54
CA LEU A 93 10.00 -2.67 13.19
C LEU A 93 9.46 -3.62 12.12
N HIS A 94 8.71 -3.12 11.14
CA HIS A 94 8.28 -3.94 10.01
C HIS A 94 9.46 -4.63 9.28
N VAL A 95 10.67 -4.05 9.32
CA VAL A 95 11.91 -4.68 8.83
C VAL A 95 12.27 -5.98 9.57
N ALA A 96 11.90 -6.13 10.84
CA ALA A 96 12.15 -7.36 11.61
C ALA A 96 11.32 -8.55 11.09
N LEU A 97 10.19 -8.30 10.44
CA LEU A 97 9.30 -9.33 9.88
C LEU A 97 9.94 -10.14 8.74
N ARG A 98 11.00 -9.59 8.15
CA ARG A 98 11.69 -10.13 6.98
C ARG A 98 13.19 -10.24 7.18
N ALA A 99 13.68 -9.98 8.39
CA ALA A 99 15.09 -10.09 8.73
C ALA A 99 15.59 -11.54 8.64
N GLU A 100 16.88 -11.71 8.36
CA GLU A 100 17.54 -13.02 8.45
C GLU A 100 17.38 -13.62 9.84
N ARG A 101 17.30 -14.95 9.95
CA ARG A 101 17.15 -15.66 11.23
C ARG A 101 18.24 -15.32 12.25
N SER A 102 19.44 -15.02 11.77
CA SER A 102 20.60 -14.66 12.59
C SER A 102 20.62 -13.19 13.03
N ALA A 103 19.70 -12.35 12.54
CA ALA A 103 19.66 -10.95 12.92
C ALA A 103 19.28 -10.76 14.39
N THR A 104 19.73 -9.66 14.97
CA THR A 104 19.38 -9.26 16.34
C THR A 104 18.79 -7.86 16.31
N ILE A 105 17.52 -7.76 16.66
CA ILE A 105 16.80 -6.48 16.74
C ILE A 105 16.07 -6.46 18.08
N LEU A 106 16.47 -5.56 18.95
CA LEU A 106 16.01 -5.53 20.34
C LEU A 106 14.89 -4.50 20.54
N VAL A 107 13.82 -4.91 21.22
CA VAL A 107 12.83 -3.99 21.79
C VAL A 107 12.70 -4.32 23.26
N ASP A 108 12.90 -3.32 24.12
CA ASP A 108 12.83 -3.49 25.58
C ASP A 108 13.68 -4.69 26.10
N GLY A 109 14.85 -4.90 25.48
CA GLY A 109 15.79 -5.97 25.83
C GLY A 109 15.49 -7.35 25.22
N VAL A 110 14.40 -7.50 24.46
CA VAL A 110 13.99 -8.77 23.85
C VAL A 110 14.29 -8.77 22.35
N ASN A 111 15.02 -9.79 21.88
CA ASN A 111 15.24 -9.98 20.43
C ASN A 111 13.93 -10.42 19.77
N GLN A 112 13.43 -9.58 18.85
CA GLN A 112 12.16 -9.80 18.17
C GLN A 112 12.27 -10.84 17.04
N VAL A 113 13.46 -11.02 16.46
CA VAL A 113 13.66 -11.84 15.25
C VAL A 113 13.29 -13.32 15.48
N PRO A 114 13.69 -13.99 16.58
CA PRO A 114 13.24 -15.36 16.85
C PRO A 114 11.72 -15.48 16.96
N LEU A 115 11.05 -14.52 17.62
CA LEU A 115 9.59 -14.52 17.76
C LEU A 115 8.88 -14.37 16.41
N VAL A 116 9.46 -13.58 15.49
CA VAL A 116 9.00 -13.48 14.09
C VAL A 116 9.09 -14.83 13.40
N HIS A 117 10.25 -15.48 13.49
CA HIS A 117 10.49 -16.75 12.81
C HIS A 117 9.63 -17.89 13.38
N ASP A 118 9.34 -17.90 14.68
CA ASP A 118 8.40 -18.87 15.27
C ASP A 118 7.00 -18.76 14.64
N VAL A 119 6.51 -17.54 14.40
CA VAL A 119 5.23 -17.32 13.72
C VAL A 119 5.31 -17.72 12.25
N LEU A 120 6.40 -17.38 11.55
CA LEU A 120 6.60 -17.76 10.15
C LEU A 120 6.69 -19.28 9.97
N ASP A 121 7.38 -19.98 10.88
CA ASP A 121 7.47 -21.44 10.91
C ASP A 121 6.11 -22.08 11.17
N HIS A 122 5.31 -21.48 12.05
CA HIS A 122 3.94 -21.92 12.26
C HIS A 122 3.07 -21.73 11.01
N ILE A 123 3.18 -20.59 10.32
CA ILE A 123 2.48 -20.35 9.04
C ILE A 123 2.93 -21.35 7.99
N LYS A 124 4.23 -21.65 7.92
CA LYS A 124 4.80 -22.63 6.99
C LYS A 124 4.19 -24.01 7.21
N ASP A 125 4.23 -24.52 8.45
CA ASP A 125 3.62 -25.83 8.80
C ASP A 125 2.13 -25.85 8.47
N PHE A 126 1.39 -24.83 8.95
CA PHE A 126 -0.05 -24.80 8.79
C PHE A 126 -0.48 -24.72 7.31
N SER A 127 0.13 -23.82 6.53
CA SER A 127 -0.17 -23.69 5.11
C SER A 127 0.21 -24.95 4.33
N HIS A 128 1.35 -25.57 4.62
CA HIS A 128 1.76 -26.85 4.03
C HIS A 128 0.72 -27.95 4.30
N ARG A 129 0.22 -28.05 5.54
CA ARG A 129 -0.79 -29.05 5.90
C ARG A 129 -2.13 -28.84 5.21
N VAL A 130 -2.55 -27.58 5.05
CA VAL A 130 -3.77 -27.24 4.31
C VAL A 130 -3.60 -27.55 2.81
N LEU A 131 -2.47 -27.21 2.21
CA LEU A 131 -2.19 -27.43 0.79
C LEU A 131 -2.07 -28.93 0.45
N THR A 132 -1.46 -29.72 1.33
CA THR A 132 -1.30 -31.18 1.15
C THR A 132 -2.53 -31.99 1.54
N GLY A 133 -3.56 -31.35 2.10
CA GLY A 133 -4.79 -32.03 2.54
C GLY A 133 -4.64 -32.85 3.84
N THR A 134 -3.56 -32.65 4.60
CA THR A 134 -3.42 -33.25 5.94
C THR A 134 -4.19 -32.45 7.01
N PHE A 135 -4.44 -31.17 6.75
CA PHE A 135 -5.45 -30.37 7.45
C PHE A 135 -6.68 -30.21 6.54
N VAL A 136 -7.81 -30.79 6.96
CA VAL A 136 -9.09 -30.81 6.25
C VAL A 136 -10.17 -30.08 7.03
N GLY A 137 -11.24 -29.70 6.34
CA GLY A 137 -12.45 -29.16 6.96
C GLY A 137 -13.13 -30.17 7.88
N ALA A 138 -14.15 -29.72 8.61
CA ALA A 138 -14.89 -30.51 9.59
C ALA A 138 -15.54 -31.76 9.00
N THR A 139 -15.85 -31.78 7.70
CA THR A 139 -16.42 -32.94 6.99
C THR A 139 -15.36 -33.81 6.30
N GLY A 140 -14.07 -33.52 6.49
CA GLY A 140 -12.97 -34.24 5.86
C GLY A 140 -12.61 -33.74 4.45
N LYS A 141 -13.30 -32.72 3.92
CA LYS A 141 -13.01 -32.14 2.60
C LYS A 141 -11.79 -31.19 2.65
N SER A 142 -11.05 -31.13 1.56
CA SER A 142 -9.93 -30.20 1.40
C SER A 142 -10.40 -28.74 1.40
N LEU A 143 -9.66 -27.88 2.10
CA LEU A 143 -9.95 -26.44 2.17
C LEU A 143 -9.26 -25.73 1.00
N LYS A 144 -10.03 -25.51 -0.08
CA LYS A 144 -9.54 -24.88 -1.31
C LYS A 144 -9.95 -23.42 -1.45
N ASN A 145 -10.96 -22.98 -0.70
CA ASN A 145 -11.41 -21.59 -0.69
C ASN A 145 -10.94 -20.91 0.59
N ILE A 146 -10.36 -19.73 0.47
CA ILE A 146 -9.92 -18.89 1.59
C ILE A 146 -10.70 -17.58 1.52
N ILE A 147 -11.31 -17.18 2.64
CA ILE A 147 -11.86 -15.83 2.80
C ILE A 147 -11.06 -15.13 3.89
N SER A 148 -10.29 -14.11 3.51
CA SER A 148 -9.55 -13.27 4.44
C SER A 148 -10.37 -12.04 4.82
N ILE A 149 -10.71 -11.91 6.09
CA ILE A 149 -11.49 -10.79 6.62
C ILE A 149 -10.54 -9.75 7.22
N GLY A 150 -10.57 -8.53 6.71
CA GLY A 150 -9.72 -7.45 7.22
C GLY A 150 -9.99 -6.14 6.48
N ILE A 151 -9.79 -5.00 7.15
CA ILE A 151 -9.99 -3.67 6.55
C ILE A 151 -8.71 -2.83 6.66
N GLY A 152 -8.51 -1.90 5.71
CA GLY A 152 -7.31 -1.08 5.62
C GLY A 152 -6.04 -1.94 5.51
N GLY A 153 -5.14 -1.78 6.47
CA GLY A 153 -3.82 -2.43 6.45
C GLY A 153 -3.89 -3.96 6.55
N SER A 154 -4.98 -4.49 7.12
CA SER A 154 -5.25 -5.93 7.19
C SER A 154 -5.57 -6.58 5.84
N TYR A 155 -5.78 -5.81 4.76
CA TYR A 155 -6.12 -6.36 3.45
C TYR A 155 -5.44 -5.68 2.26
N LEU A 156 -5.20 -4.36 2.29
CA LEU A 156 -4.69 -3.62 1.12
C LEU A 156 -3.33 -4.14 0.64
N GLY A 157 -2.40 -4.33 1.56
CA GLY A 157 -1.09 -4.94 1.26
C GLY A 157 -1.23 -6.39 0.79
N PRO A 158 -1.92 -7.28 1.53
CA PRO A 158 -2.18 -8.65 1.10
C PRO A 158 -2.84 -8.78 -0.29
N GLU A 159 -3.83 -7.95 -0.60
CA GLU A 159 -4.51 -7.96 -1.90
C GLU A 159 -3.60 -7.45 -3.03
N PHE A 160 -2.79 -6.42 -2.77
CA PHE A 160 -1.72 -6.02 -3.69
C PHE A 160 -0.80 -7.19 -4.01
N VAL A 161 -0.26 -7.86 -3.00
CA VAL A 161 0.69 -8.97 -3.22
C VAL A 161 0.00 -10.12 -3.93
N TYR A 162 -1.23 -10.48 -3.56
CA TYR A 162 -2.03 -11.51 -4.22
C TYR A 162 -2.19 -11.23 -5.72
N GLU A 163 -2.62 -10.01 -6.08
CA GLU A 163 -2.82 -9.63 -7.48
C GLU A 163 -1.49 -9.59 -8.26
N ALA A 164 -0.41 -9.16 -7.61
CA ALA A 164 0.91 -9.08 -8.22
C ALA A 164 1.49 -10.45 -8.58
N ILE A 165 1.20 -11.48 -7.78
CA ILE A 165 1.85 -12.80 -7.93
C ILE A 165 0.95 -13.88 -8.56
N LYS A 166 -0.38 -13.72 -8.56
CA LYS A 166 -1.29 -14.80 -8.99
C LYS A 166 -1.10 -15.30 -10.43
N CYS A 167 -0.52 -14.49 -11.31
CA CYS A 167 -0.22 -14.85 -12.69
C CYS A 167 1.23 -15.30 -12.91
N VAL A 168 2.09 -15.29 -11.88
CA VAL A 168 3.44 -15.86 -11.96
C VAL A 168 3.32 -17.37 -12.16
N PRO A 169 3.95 -18.01 -13.16
CA PRO A 169 3.69 -19.40 -13.51
C PRO A 169 3.75 -20.39 -12.34
N GLN A 170 4.79 -20.34 -11.51
CA GLN A 170 4.94 -21.22 -10.34
C GLN A 170 3.88 -20.96 -9.26
N ALA A 171 3.46 -19.70 -9.08
CA ALA A 171 2.41 -19.36 -8.12
C ALA A 171 1.03 -19.77 -8.63
N ALA A 172 0.77 -19.61 -9.93
CA ALA A 172 -0.45 -20.05 -10.58
C ALA A 172 -0.63 -21.57 -10.51
N GLU A 173 0.47 -22.33 -10.67
CA GLU A 173 0.48 -23.79 -10.52
C GLU A 173 0.11 -24.22 -9.08
N VAL A 174 0.74 -23.62 -8.06
CA VAL A 174 0.41 -23.95 -6.65
C VAL A 174 -1.04 -23.52 -6.29
N ALA A 175 -1.52 -22.42 -6.86
CA ALA A 175 -2.86 -21.91 -6.62
C ALA A 175 -3.95 -22.60 -7.45
N GLU A 176 -3.61 -23.58 -8.29
CA GLU A 176 -4.58 -24.24 -9.17
C GLU A 176 -5.75 -24.86 -8.38
N GLY A 177 -6.98 -24.55 -8.79
CA GLY A 177 -8.19 -25.00 -8.11
C GLY A 177 -8.45 -24.38 -6.73
N ARG A 178 -7.63 -23.41 -6.31
CA ARG A 178 -7.80 -22.65 -5.06
C ARG A 178 -8.38 -21.27 -5.33
N THR A 179 -8.94 -20.65 -4.30
CA THR A 179 -9.49 -19.29 -4.38
C THR A 179 -9.20 -18.55 -3.10
N LEU A 180 -8.68 -17.32 -3.22
CA LEU A 180 -8.61 -16.36 -2.11
C LEU A 180 -9.51 -15.17 -2.41
N ARG A 181 -10.36 -14.80 -1.45
CA ARG A 181 -11.19 -13.59 -1.50
C ARG A 181 -10.95 -12.74 -0.27
N PHE A 182 -10.94 -11.43 -0.46
CA PHE A 182 -10.86 -10.46 0.62
C PHE A 182 -12.26 -9.95 0.94
N LEU A 183 -12.63 -9.99 2.23
CA LEU A 183 -13.86 -9.42 2.77
C LEU A 183 -13.49 -8.25 3.68
N ALA A 184 -13.66 -7.03 3.17
CA ALA A 184 -13.16 -5.83 3.83
C ALA A 184 -14.28 -4.93 4.32
N ASN A 185 -15.26 -4.64 3.46
CA ASN A 185 -16.31 -3.68 3.76
C ASN A 185 -17.34 -4.32 4.72
N VAL A 186 -17.94 -3.50 5.59
CA VAL A 186 -19.07 -3.92 6.46
C VAL A 186 -20.40 -3.95 5.69
N ASP A 187 -20.44 -3.36 4.49
CA ASP A 187 -21.55 -3.51 3.56
C ASP A 187 -21.82 -5.00 3.29
N PRO A 188 -23.04 -5.51 3.57
CA PRO A 188 -23.38 -6.93 3.37
C PRO A 188 -23.23 -7.40 1.92
N VAL A 189 -23.19 -6.49 0.94
CA VAL A 189 -22.85 -6.84 -0.46
C VAL A 189 -21.46 -7.47 -0.55
N ASP A 190 -20.50 -7.05 0.26
CA ASP A 190 -19.15 -7.61 0.24
C ASP A 190 -19.13 -9.04 0.79
N VAL A 191 -19.96 -9.34 1.80
CA VAL A 191 -20.19 -10.72 2.27
C VAL A 191 -20.79 -11.58 1.15
N ALA A 192 -21.80 -11.07 0.44
CA ALA A 192 -22.41 -11.77 -0.68
C ALA A 192 -21.38 -12.04 -1.79
N ARG A 193 -20.55 -11.06 -2.14
CA ARG A 193 -19.45 -11.23 -3.12
C ARG A 193 -18.43 -12.25 -2.64
N ALA A 194 -18.02 -12.18 -1.38
CA ALA A 194 -17.04 -13.08 -0.79
C ALA A 194 -17.53 -14.53 -0.75
N THR A 195 -18.80 -14.78 -0.45
CA THR A 195 -19.33 -16.15 -0.29
C THR A 195 -19.95 -16.75 -1.56
N LYS A 196 -20.30 -15.93 -2.56
CA LYS A 196 -21.01 -16.39 -3.77
C LYS A 196 -20.29 -17.55 -4.47
N GLY A 197 -21.00 -18.66 -4.62
CA GLY A 197 -20.52 -19.86 -5.32
C GLY A 197 -19.48 -20.68 -4.55
N LEU A 198 -19.16 -20.31 -3.31
CA LEU A 198 -18.24 -21.09 -2.48
C LEU A 198 -19.00 -22.13 -1.66
N ASN A 199 -18.38 -23.30 -1.50
CA ASN A 199 -18.87 -24.35 -0.63
C ASN A 199 -18.31 -24.15 0.80
N PRO A 200 -19.17 -23.95 1.83
CA PRO A 200 -18.74 -23.79 3.22
C PRO A 200 -17.85 -24.93 3.72
N GLU A 201 -18.11 -26.17 3.31
CA GLU A 201 -17.33 -27.35 3.72
C GLU A 201 -15.90 -27.39 3.15
N GLU A 202 -15.60 -26.57 2.15
CA GLU A 202 -14.29 -26.46 1.51
C GLU A 202 -13.65 -25.08 1.74
N THR A 203 -14.20 -24.29 2.68
CA THR A 203 -13.81 -22.88 2.91
C THR A 203 -13.15 -22.67 4.27
N LEU A 204 -11.98 -22.04 4.27
CA LEU A 204 -11.29 -21.55 5.46
C LEU A 204 -11.45 -20.03 5.57
N VAL A 205 -11.83 -19.55 6.75
CA VAL A 205 -11.93 -18.13 7.06
C VAL A 205 -10.72 -17.69 7.89
N VAL A 206 -10.03 -16.66 7.42
CA VAL A 206 -8.89 -16.04 8.10
C VAL A 206 -9.34 -14.69 8.65
N VAL A 207 -9.43 -14.52 9.97
CA VAL A 207 -9.81 -13.26 10.59
C VAL A 207 -8.57 -12.44 10.93
N VAL A 208 -8.40 -11.29 10.28
CA VAL A 208 -7.19 -10.45 10.40
C VAL A 208 -7.51 -9.14 11.09
N SER A 209 -7.24 -9.08 12.40
CA SER A 209 -7.45 -7.87 13.21
C SER A 209 -6.49 -7.83 14.39
N LYS A 210 -5.70 -6.76 14.46
CA LYS A 210 -4.73 -6.54 15.56
C LYS A 210 -5.41 -6.58 16.92
N THR A 211 -6.43 -5.76 17.11
CA THR A 211 -7.16 -5.64 18.38
C THR A 211 -8.25 -6.68 18.53
N PHE A 212 -8.67 -7.32 17.43
CA PHE A 212 -9.84 -8.21 17.39
C PHE A 212 -11.15 -7.53 17.85
N THR A 213 -11.22 -6.20 17.72
CA THR A 213 -12.36 -5.37 18.13
C THR A 213 -12.86 -4.43 17.02
N THR A 214 -12.20 -4.38 15.87
CA THR A 214 -12.62 -3.57 14.71
C THR A 214 -14.06 -3.89 14.33
N ALA A 215 -14.94 -2.89 14.33
CA ALA A 215 -16.38 -3.10 14.27
C ALA A 215 -16.81 -3.85 12.99
N GLU A 216 -16.26 -3.43 11.84
CA GLU A 216 -16.47 -3.98 10.51
C GLU A 216 -16.00 -5.44 10.45
N THR A 217 -14.72 -5.67 10.78
CA THR A 217 -14.11 -7.01 10.76
C THR A 217 -14.84 -7.99 11.67
N MET A 218 -15.20 -7.57 12.88
CA MET A 218 -15.86 -8.47 13.84
C MET A 218 -17.32 -8.75 13.47
N LEU A 219 -18.02 -7.81 12.83
CA LEU A 219 -19.35 -8.11 12.27
C LEU A 219 -19.23 -9.13 11.14
N ASN A 220 -18.32 -8.91 10.20
CA ASN A 220 -18.04 -9.85 9.11
C ASN A 220 -17.61 -11.23 9.61
N ALA A 221 -16.75 -11.30 10.63
CA ALA A 221 -16.33 -12.55 11.25
C ALA A 221 -17.52 -13.32 11.85
N ARG A 222 -18.42 -12.64 12.58
CA ARG A 222 -19.64 -13.27 13.10
C ARG A 222 -20.58 -13.71 11.97
N THR A 223 -20.68 -12.93 10.90
CA THR A 223 -21.50 -13.27 9.72
C THR A 223 -20.96 -14.53 9.02
N LEU A 224 -19.64 -14.62 8.78
CA LEU A 224 -19.06 -15.83 8.18
C LEU A 224 -19.05 -17.02 9.13
N ARG A 225 -18.90 -16.79 10.44
CA ARG A 225 -19.11 -17.83 11.45
C ARG A 225 -20.52 -18.43 11.33
N LYS A 226 -21.55 -17.59 11.21
CA LYS A 226 -22.92 -18.05 10.98
C LYS A 226 -23.06 -18.79 9.65
N TRP A 227 -22.54 -18.23 8.56
CA TRP A 227 -22.57 -18.85 7.23
C TRP A 227 -21.91 -20.25 7.20
N LEU A 228 -20.78 -20.42 7.90
CA LEU A 228 -20.13 -21.72 8.07
C LEU A 228 -21.01 -22.70 8.86
N LEU A 229 -21.57 -22.27 10.00
CA LEU A 229 -22.43 -23.13 10.82
C LEU A 229 -23.74 -23.52 10.13
N ASP A 230 -24.29 -22.63 9.31
CA ASP A 230 -25.48 -22.92 8.51
C ASP A 230 -25.14 -23.85 7.33
N GLY A 231 -23.94 -23.72 6.76
CA GLY A 231 -23.52 -24.43 5.57
C GLY A 231 -22.89 -25.81 5.79
N VAL A 232 -22.13 -25.98 6.87
CA VAL A 232 -21.43 -27.24 7.21
C VAL A 232 -22.35 -28.13 8.03
N LYS A 233 -22.86 -29.20 7.43
CA LYS A 233 -23.81 -30.13 8.07
C LYS A 233 -23.09 -31.35 8.65
N GLY A 234 -23.76 -32.03 9.58
CA GLY A 234 -23.30 -33.31 10.15
C GLY A 234 -22.18 -33.22 11.19
N THR A 235 -21.79 -32.01 11.61
CA THR A 235 -20.73 -31.78 12.61
C THR A 235 -21.15 -30.71 13.62
N GLY A 236 -20.65 -30.80 14.86
CA GLY A 236 -20.98 -29.84 15.92
C GLY A 236 -20.33 -28.46 15.70
N PRO A 237 -20.94 -27.36 16.21
CA PRO A 237 -20.44 -26.00 15.99
C PRO A 237 -18.97 -25.78 16.35
N GLU A 238 -18.50 -26.35 17.47
CA GLU A 238 -17.12 -26.20 17.94
C GLU A 238 -16.11 -26.77 16.93
N GLU A 239 -16.38 -27.95 16.37
CA GLU A 239 -15.50 -28.58 15.38
C GLU A 239 -15.52 -27.84 14.04
N VAL A 240 -16.67 -27.28 13.64
CA VAL A 240 -16.74 -26.39 12.46
C VAL A 240 -15.83 -25.18 12.65
N ILE A 241 -15.92 -24.47 13.78
CA ILE A 241 -15.08 -23.29 14.01
C ILE A 241 -13.60 -23.68 14.09
N ARG A 242 -13.28 -24.75 14.81
CA ARG A 242 -11.90 -25.26 14.94
C ARG A 242 -11.25 -25.62 13.60
N ARG A 243 -12.02 -26.10 12.62
CA ARG A 243 -11.50 -26.52 11.30
C ARG A 243 -11.61 -25.46 10.21
N HIS A 244 -12.52 -24.49 10.35
CA HIS A 244 -12.83 -23.53 9.30
C HIS A 244 -12.51 -22.08 9.66
N MET A 245 -12.03 -21.79 10.86
CA MET A 245 -11.66 -20.43 11.25
C MET A 245 -10.27 -20.39 11.91
N VAL A 246 -9.44 -19.46 11.42
CA VAL A 246 -8.13 -19.10 11.98
C VAL A 246 -8.03 -17.59 12.14
N ALA A 247 -7.08 -17.10 12.92
CA ALA A 247 -6.91 -15.68 13.16
C ALA A 247 -5.46 -15.22 13.06
N ALA A 248 -5.25 -14.05 12.45
CA ALA A 248 -4.03 -13.27 12.60
C ALA A 248 -4.30 -12.10 13.54
N SER A 249 -3.78 -12.16 14.77
CA SER A 249 -4.10 -11.19 15.83
C SER A 249 -3.08 -11.20 16.97
N SER A 250 -2.92 -10.06 17.65
CA SER A 250 -2.21 -9.99 18.94
C SER A 250 -3.12 -10.24 20.14
N ALA A 251 -4.44 -10.28 19.95
CA ALA A 251 -5.44 -10.35 21.04
C ALA A 251 -5.93 -11.78 21.29
N VAL A 252 -5.00 -12.70 21.60
CA VAL A 252 -5.27 -14.14 21.80
C VAL A 252 -6.50 -14.41 22.69
N PRO A 253 -6.70 -13.74 23.85
CA PRO A 253 -7.88 -13.99 24.68
C PRO A 253 -9.22 -13.76 23.97
N LEU A 254 -9.33 -12.69 23.17
CA LEU A 254 -10.56 -12.36 22.42
C LEU A 254 -10.79 -13.32 21.25
N VAL A 255 -9.71 -13.83 20.65
CA VAL A 255 -9.76 -14.84 19.59
C VAL A 255 -10.30 -16.16 20.15
N THR A 256 -9.81 -16.58 21.32
CA THR A 256 -10.29 -17.80 21.99
C THR A 256 -11.72 -17.64 22.49
N GLU A 257 -12.11 -16.47 23.02
CA GLU A 257 -13.51 -16.18 23.39
C GLU A 257 -14.46 -16.28 22.19
N PHE A 258 -14.00 -15.90 21.00
CA PHE A 258 -14.76 -16.06 19.75
C PHE A 258 -14.92 -17.54 19.31
N GLY A 259 -14.12 -18.45 19.90
CA GLY A 259 -14.16 -19.90 19.68
C GLY A 259 -13.10 -20.43 18.71
N ILE A 260 -12.13 -19.61 18.30
CA ILE A 260 -10.99 -20.07 17.49
C ILE A 260 -9.95 -20.70 18.41
N ASP A 261 -9.49 -21.90 18.05
CA ASP A 261 -8.45 -22.63 18.79
C ASP A 261 -7.17 -21.79 18.89
N SER A 262 -6.53 -21.79 20.06
CA SER A 262 -5.24 -21.12 20.27
C SER A 262 -4.15 -21.57 19.28
N ALA A 263 -4.17 -22.84 18.85
CA ALA A 263 -3.26 -23.37 17.84
C ALA A 263 -3.54 -22.82 16.43
N ASN A 264 -4.70 -22.19 16.21
CA ASN A 264 -5.08 -21.53 14.96
C ASN A 264 -4.90 -20.00 15.02
N VAL A 265 -4.13 -19.50 16.00
CA VAL A 265 -3.81 -18.09 16.16
C VAL A 265 -2.37 -17.82 15.73
N PHE A 266 -2.23 -16.88 14.80
CA PHE A 266 -0.96 -16.44 14.25
C PHE A 266 -0.69 -15.01 14.73
N GLY A 267 0.22 -14.90 15.69
CA GLY A 267 0.52 -13.65 16.38
C GLY A 267 1.20 -12.61 15.50
N PHE A 268 1.04 -11.34 15.86
CA PHE A 268 1.93 -10.26 15.43
C PHE A 268 1.97 -9.17 16.51
N TRP A 269 2.85 -8.18 16.37
CA TRP A 269 3.22 -7.28 17.47
C TRP A 269 2.65 -5.87 17.33
N ASP A 270 2.71 -5.12 18.43
CA ASP A 270 2.24 -3.74 18.51
C ASP A 270 3.09 -2.76 17.69
N TRP A 271 4.39 -3.03 17.52
CA TRP A 271 5.30 -2.29 16.65
C TRP A 271 5.07 -2.51 15.14
N VAL A 272 4.17 -3.45 14.78
CA VAL A 272 3.70 -3.60 13.40
C VAL A 272 2.52 -2.66 13.17
N GLY A 273 2.76 -1.57 12.45
CA GLY A 273 1.71 -0.68 11.96
C GLY A 273 0.85 -1.38 10.90
N GLY A 274 -0.46 -1.13 10.89
CA GLY A 274 -1.38 -1.83 9.99
C GLY A 274 -0.99 -1.71 8.51
N ARG A 275 -0.65 -0.49 8.06
CA ARG A 275 -0.21 -0.22 6.69
C ARG A 275 1.21 -0.73 6.34
N TYR A 276 1.94 -1.28 7.31
CA TYR A 276 3.27 -1.90 7.19
C TYR A 276 3.25 -3.40 7.57
N SER A 277 2.08 -4.05 7.54
CA SER A 277 1.88 -5.36 8.17
C SER A 277 1.91 -6.55 7.22
N VAL A 278 1.97 -6.35 5.90
CA VAL A 278 1.83 -7.44 4.92
C VAL A 278 2.90 -8.54 5.07
N CYS A 279 4.12 -8.21 5.50
CA CYS A 279 5.18 -9.18 5.79
C CYS A 279 4.98 -9.97 7.11
N SER A 280 3.96 -9.64 7.91
CA SER A 280 3.60 -10.39 9.12
C SER A 280 2.56 -11.47 8.82
N ALA A 281 2.02 -12.12 9.86
CA ALA A 281 0.87 -13.03 9.74
C ALA A 281 -0.33 -12.43 8.98
N VAL A 282 -0.48 -11.11 8.96
CA VAL A 282 -1.53 -10.41 8.19
C VAL A 282 -1.53 -10.80 6.71
N GLY A 283 -0.37 -10.77 6.05
CA GLY A 283 -0.27 -11.16 4.64
C GLY A 283 0.24 -12.59 4.47
N MET A 284 1.25 -12.99 5.24
CA MET A 284 1.92 -14.28 5.08
C MET A 284 0.96 -15.45 5.25
N LEU A 285 -0.01 -15.38 6.15
CA LEU A 285 -0.97 -16.47 6.37
C LEU A 285 -1.91 -16.70 5.17
N PRO A 286 -2.78 -15.74 4.77
CA PRO A 286 -3.70 -15.96 3.65
C PRO A 286 -2.96 -16.20 2.33
N LEU A 287 -1.81 -15.56 2.10
CA LEU A 287 -1.04 -15.75 0.87
C LEU A 287 -0.36 -17.12 0.81
N SER A 288 0.22 -17.61 1.91
CA SER A 288 0.84 -18.94 1.93
C SER A 288 -0.20 -20.06 1.81
N LEU A 289 -1.43 -19.85 2.30
CA LEU A 289 -2.56 -20.77 2.10
C LEU A 289 -3.02 -20.89 0.63
N THR A 290 -2.56 -19.98 -0.23
CA THR A 290 -2.88 -19.94 -1.66
C THR A 290 -1.69 -20.30 -2.53
N PHE A 291 -0.52 -19.70 -2.30
CA PHE A 291 0.66 -19.85 -3.16
C PHE A 291 1.78 -20.70 -2.55
N GLY A 292 1.62 -21.19 -1.31
CA GLY A 292 2.69 -21.90 -0.59
C GLY A 292 3.72 -20.96 0.03
N PHE A 293 4.30 -21.38 1.15
CA PHE A 293 5.21 -20.54 1.93
C PHE A 293 6.52 -20.25 1.19
N GLU A 294 7.03 -21.20 0.41
CA GLU A 294 8.29 -21.09 -0.33
C GLU A 294 8.29 -19.96 -1.36
N ILE A 295 7.13 -19.68 -1.97
CA ILE A 295 6.94 -18.53 -2.88
C ILE A 295 6.96 -17.22 -2.08
N LEU A 296 6.30 -17.18 -0.92
CA LEU A 296 6.24 -15.98 -0.09
C LEU A 296 7.55 -15.71 0.67
N GLU A 297 8.39 -16.72 0.89
CA GLU A 297 9.73 -16.53 1.42
C GLU A 297 10.60 -15.70 0.47
N GLN A 298 10.44 -15.87 -0.85
CA GLN A 298 11.11 -15.02 -1.85
C GLN A 298 10.62 -13.58 -1.78
N PHE A 299 9.32 -13.36 -1.52
CA PHE A 299 8.76 -12.03 -1.28
C PHE A 299 9.38 -11.36 -0.05
N LEU A 300 9.51 -12.07 1.08
CA LEU A 300 10.21 -11.56 2.26
C LEU A 300 11.68 -11.24 1.95
N ALA A 301 12.37 -12.12 1.20
CA ALA A 301 13.76 -11.91 0.81
C ALA A 301 13.95 -10.67 -0.08
N GLY A 302 13.03 -10.41 -1.00
CA GLY A 302 13.06 -9.20 -1.83
C GLY A 302 12.83 -7.92 -1.04
N ALA A 303 11.93 -7.96 -0.07
CA ALA A 303 11.70 -6.83 0.81
C ALA A 303 12.91 -6.59 1.75
N ARG A 304 13.52 -7.65 2.29
CA ARG A 304 14.80 -7.58 3.03
C ARG A 304 15.93 -7.00 2.19
N ASN A 305 16.01 -7.38 0.91
CA ASN A 305 17.04 -6.88 0.01
C ASN A 305 17.02 -5.34 -0.12
N ILE A 306 15.85 -4.72 -0.05
CA ILE A 306 15.72 -3.26 -0.02
C ILE A 306 15.91 -2.69 1.38
N ASP A 307 15.56 -3.40 2.45
CA ASP A 307 15.91 -2.98 3.82
C ASP A 307 17.42 -2.83 3.98
N GLU A 308 18.18 -3.81 3.50
CA GLU A 308 19.65 -3.79 3.52
C GLU A 308 20.18 -2.61 2.70
N HIS A 309 19.69 -2.42 1.47
CA HIS A 309 20.03 -1.26 0.65
C HIS A 309 19.73 0.07 1.36
N PHE A 310 18.54 0.18 1.94
CA PHE A 310 18.11 1.37 2.66
C PHE A 310 19.00 1.65 3.87
N ALA A 311 19.36 0.62 4.63
CA ALA A 311 20.21 0.71 5.82
C ALA A 311 21.66 1.10 5.48
N THR A 312 22.25 0.54 4.42
CA THR A 312 23.71 0.60 4.21
C THR A 312 24.17 1.44 3.02
N ALA A 313 23.33 1.69 2.01
CA ALA A 313 23.77 2.43 0.84
C ALA A 313 24.07 3.90 1.18
N PRO A 314 25.13 4.50 0.58
CA PRO A 314 25.37 5.94 0.70
C PRO A 314 24.12 6.72 0.29
N ILE A 315 23.79 7.79 1.04
CA ILE A 315 22.54 8.55 0.85
C ILE A 315 22.30 8.97 -0.62
N ARG A 316 23.35 9.36 -1.36
CA ARG A 316 23.27 9.74 -2.78
C ARG A 316 22.99 8.59 -3.75
N GLN A 317 23.14 7.34 -3.32
CA GLN A 317 22.89 6.13 -4.12
C GLN A 317 21.69 5.33 -3.58
N ASN A 318 21.05 5.82 -2.51
CA ASN A 318 20.00 5.13 -1.79
C ASN A 318 18.64 5.46 -2.42
N ILE A 319 18.05 4.47 -3.12
CA ILE A 319 16.87 4.66 -3.97
C ILE A 319 15.67 5.17 -3.13
N PRO A 320 15.28 4.55 -2.00
CA PRO A 320 14.20 5.09 -1.17
C PRO A 320 14.43 6.53 -0.68
N VAL A 321 15.68 6.88 -0.34
CA VAL A 321 16.02 8.24 0.10
C VAL A 321 15.82 9.25 -1.03
N LEU A 322 16.31 8.92 -2.23
CA LEU A 322 16.14 9.79 -3.40
C LEU A 322 14.66 9.92 -3.77
N MET A 323 13.89 8.83 -3.76
CA MET A 323 12.44 8.90 -4.00
C MET A 323 11.73 9.80 -2.97
N GLY A 324 12.11 9.70 -1.69
CA GLY A 324 11.56 10.55 -0.63
C GLY A 324 11.90 12.03 -0.81
N LEU A 325 13.18 12.34 -1.08
CA LEU A 325 13.66 13.70 -1.30
C LEU A 325 13.04 14.34 -2.55
N LEU A 326 12.88 13.59 -3.64
CA LEU A 326 12.19 14.04 -4.84
C LEU A 326 10.69 14.27 -4.59
N GLY A 327 10.06 13.46 -3.74
CA GLY A 327 8.69 13.69 -3.29
C GLY A 327 8.57 15.03 -2.57
N ILE A 328 9.44 15.31 -1.59
CA ILE A 328 9.48 16.59 -0.86
C ILE A 328 9.78 17.76 -1.81
N TRP A 329 10.74 17.60 -2.72
CA TRP A 329 11.04 18.61 -3.73
C TRP A 329 9.79 19.02 -4.50
N ASN A 330 9.06 18.04 -5.02
CA ASN A 330 7.85 18.27 -5.79
C ASN A 330 6.72 18.86 -4.94
N SER A 331 6.41 18.27 -3.79
CA SER A 331 5.24 18.69 -2.99
C SER A 331 5.47 19.96 -2.20
N THR A 332 6.61 20.06 -1.50
CA THR A 332 6.90 21.15 -0.56
C THR A 332 7.46 22.38 -1.26
N PHE A 333 8.40 22.20 -2.19
CA PHE A 333 9.12 23.33 -2.79
C PHE A 333 8.54 23.77 -4.15
N LEU A 334 8.08 22.81 -4.98
CA LEU A 334 7.41 23.10 -6.25
C LEU A 334 5.88 23.22 -6.12
N GLY A 335 5.29 22.82 -4.99
CA GLY A 335 3.86 22.97 -4.72
C GLY A 335 2.96 21.97 -5.44
N HIS A 336 3.49 20.79 -5.80
CA HIS A 336 2.73 19.73 -6.44
C HIS A 336 2.10 18.80 -5.41
N GLU A 337 0.85 19.07 -5.03
CA GLU A 337 0.15 18.42 -3.91
C GLU A 337 -0.33 16.98 -4.22
N SER A 338 -0.28 16.55 -5.48
CA SER A 338 -0.77 15.23 -5.90
C SER A 338 0.33 14.45 -6.61
N ARG A 339 0.26 13.12 -6.51
CA ARG A 339 1.21 12.20 -7.13
C ARG A 339 0.46 11.02 -7.77
N ALA A 340 0.85 10.69 -8.99
CA ALA A 340 0.28 9.55 -9.72
C ALA A 340 1.26 8.37 -9.74
N ILE A 341 0.80 7.19 -9.31
CA ILE A 341 1.55 5.94 -9.29
C ILE A 341 1.06 5.08 -10.46
N LEU A 342 1.93 4.87 -11.45
CA LEU A 342 1.54 4.41 -12.79
C LEU A 342 2.32 3.14 -13.16
N PRO A 343 1.92 1.97 -12.61
CA PRO A 343 2.57 0.72 -12.97
C PRO A 343 2.15 0.24 -14.36
N TYR A 344 3.10 0.07 -15.27
CA TYR A 344 2.91 -0.57 -16.57
C TYR A 344 2.95 -2.09 -16.41
N ALA A 345 2.04 -2.58 -15.58
CA ALA A 345 1.79 -3.98 -15.30
C ALA A 345 0.38 -4.14 -14.71
N GLN A 346 -0.50 -4.86 -15.40
CA GLN A 346 -1.87 -5.09 -14.94
C GLN A 346 -1.91 -5.89 -13.63
N ALA A 347 -0.92 -6.74 -13.36
CA ALA A 347 -0.76 -7.45 -12.09
C ALA A 347 -0.62 -6.51 -10.87
N LEU A 348 -0.21 -5.25 -11.08
CA LEU A 348 -0.10 -4.24 -10.04
C LEU A 348 -1.37 -3.39 -9.87
N LEU A 349 -2.54 -3.84 -10.33
CA LEU A 349 -3.79 -3.05 -10.27
C LEU A 349 -4.20 -2.61 -8.86
N ARG A 350 -3.78 -3.33 -7.81
CA ARG A 350 -4.04 -2.98 -6.40
C ARG A 350 -2.88 -2.28 -5.70
N PHE A 351 -1.74 -2.13 -6.38
CA PHE A 351 -0.57 -1.45 -5.81
C PHE A 351 -0.85 0.03 -5.50
N PRO A 352 -1.46 0.85 -6.38
CA PRO A 352 -1.81 2.23 -6.04
C PRO A 352 -2.71 2.34 -4.80
N ALA A 353 -3.68 1.44 -4.65
CA ALA A 353 -4.58 1.42 -3.49
C ALA A 353 -3.85 1.09 -2.18
N HIS A 354 -2.86 0.19 -2.22
CA HIS A 354 -1.99 -0.06 -1.07
C HIS A 354 -1.14 1.17 -0.72
N VAL A 355 -0.49 1.78 -1.70
CA VAL A 355 0.37 2.96 -1.48
C VAL A 355 -0.44 4.17 -0.99
N GLN A 356 -1.69 4.33 -1.44
CA GLN A 356 -2.61 5.34 -0.91
C GLN A 356 -2.68 5.29 0.61
N GLN A 357 -2.97 4.11 1.19
CA GLN A 357 -3.00 3.99 2.65
C GLN A 357 -1.60 4.15 3.24
N LEU A 358 -0.59 3.47 2.69
CA LEU A 358 0.77 3.49 3.20
C LEU A 358 1.28 4.91 3.39
N ASP A 359 1.08 5.78 2.41
CA ASP A 359 1.61 7.13 2.44
C ASP A 359 0.63 8.15 3.03
N MET A 360 -0.63 8.20 2.57
CA MET A 360 -1.58 9.24 3.01
C MET A 360 -1.93 9.09 4.50
N GLU A 361 -2.06 7.87 5.02
CA GLU A 361 -2.32 7.65 6.45
C GLU A 361 -1.04 7.84 7.31
N SER A 362 0.14 7.62 6.73
CA SER A 362 1.42 7.91 7.41
C SER A 362 1.69 9.41 7.49
N ASN A 363 1.67 10.09 6.35
CA ASN A 363 2.26 11.41 6.18
C ASN A 363 1.24 12.54 6.03
N GLY A 364 -0.06 12.23 5.91
CA GLY A 364 -1.15 13.22 5.93
C GLY A 364 -1.35 13.82 7.33
N LYS A 365 -0.36 14.57 7.80
CA LYS A 365 -0.27 15.11 9.16
C LYS A 365 -0.16 16.63 9.11
N ARG A 366 -0.73 17.29 10.13
CA ARG A 366 -0.69 18.74 10.31
C ARG A 366 0.14 19.19 11.52
N VAL A 367 0.67 18.25 12.30
CA VAL A 367 1.41 18.51 13.54
C VAL A 367 2.75 17.77 13.48
N GLY A 368 3.83 18.45 13.87
CA GLY A 368 5.16 17.87 14.00
C GLY A 368 5.32 17.00 15.25
N LEU A 369 6.44 16.29 15.36
CA LEU A 369 6.78 15.45 16.52
C LEU A 369 6.89 16.23 17.84
N ASP A 370 7.07 17.55 17.77
CA ASP A 370 7.09 18.46 18.92
C ASP A 370 5.69 18.94 19.37
N GLY A 371 4.64 18.52 18.67
CA GLY A 371 3.26 18.91 18.96
C GLY A 371 2.83 20.25 18.36
N GLN A 372 3.68 20.93 17.59
CA GLN A 372 3.35 22.20 16.94
C GLN A 372 2.71 21.99 15.56
N GLU A 373 1.83 22.90 15.17
CA GLU A 373 1.26 22.90 13.81
C GLU A 373 2.34 23.22 12.78
N LEU A 374 2.36 22.45 11.69
CA LEU A 374 3.34 22.63 10.62
C LEU A 374 3.04 23.94 9.86
N PRO A 375 4.06 24.76 9.57
CA PRO A 375 3.89 25.97 8.75
C PRO A 375 3.85 25.67 7.24
N PHE A 376 3.84 24.40 6.86
CA PHE A 376 3.77 23.87 5.50
C PHE A 376 2.85 22.65 5.45
N GLN A 377 2.45 22.25 4.24
CA GLN A 377 1.67 21.01 4.04
C GLN A 377 2.60 19.80 3.95
N ALA A 378 2.19 18.68 4.54
CA ALA A 378 2.87 17.39 4.46
C ALA A 378 1.93 16.32 3.89
N GLY A 379 2.52 15.31 3.24
CA GLY A 379 1.80 14.22 2.57
C GLY A 379 1.16 14.64 1.26
N GLU A 380 1.32 13.82 0.22
CA GLU A 380 0.67 14.04 -1.08
C GLU A 380 -0.68 13.31 -1.17
N VAL A 381 -1.57 13.82 -2.03
CA VAL A 381 -2.73 13.04 -2.49
C VAL A 381 -2.26 12.03 -3.53
N ASN A 382 -2.28 10.75 -3.17
CA ASN A 382 -1.87 9.66 -4.05
C ASN A 382 -3.05 9.08 -4.81
N PHE A 383 -2.86 8.85 -6.10
CA PHE A 383 -3.80 8.09 -6.92
C PHE A 383 -3.04 7.36 -8.03
N GLY A 384 -3.72 6.50 -8.78
CA GLY A 384 -3.09 5.78 -9.87
C GLY A 384 -3.91 4.62 -10.37
N GLU A 385 -3.60 4.21 -11.60
CA GLU A 385 -4.13 3.04 -12.29
C GLU A 385 -2.99 2.46 -13.15
N PRO A 386 -3.01 1.15 -13.46
CA PRO A 386 -2.04 0.57 -14.37
C PRO A 386 -2.01 1.28 -15.73
N GLY A 387 -0.81 1.38 -16.30
CA GLY A 387 -0.63 1.66 -17.72
C GLY A 387 -1.07 0.43 -18.54
N THR A 388 -1.75 0.59 -19.68
CA THR A 388 -2.12 1.84 -20.35
C THR A 388 -3.49 2.40 -19.93
N ASN A 389 -4.23 1.72 -19.05
CA ASN A 389 -5.60 2.10 -18.63
C ASN A 389 -5.69 3.56 -18.17
N GLY A 390 -4.75 4.00 -17.33
CA GLY A 390 -4.68 5.39 -16.85
C GLY A 390 -4.55 6.43 -17.98
N GLN A 391 -3.91 6.06 -19.09
CA GLN A 391 -3.76 6.93 -20.26
C GLN A 391 -5.10 7.30 -20.88
N HIS A 392 -6.03 6.35 -20.87
CA HIS A 392 -7.38 6.49 -21.40
C HIS A 392 -8.40 6.93 -20.35
N SER A 393 -7.94 7.43 -19.19
CA SER A 393 -8.78 7.91 -18.10
C SER A 393 -8.44 9.34 -17.72
N PHE A 394 -7.22 9.59 -17.21
CA PHE A 394 -6.87 10.87 -16.57
C PHE A 394 -5.58 11.50 -17.09
N TYR A 395 -4.86 10.87 -18.03
CA TYR A 395 -3.62 11.45 -18.57
C TYR A 395 -3.87 12.76 -19.34
N GLN A 396 -5.07 12.99 -19.87
CA GLN A 396 -5.46 14.29 -20.42
C GLN A 396 -5.21 15.42 -19.39
N LEU A 397 -5.61 15.22 -18.14
CA LEU A 397 -5.35 16.17 -17.06
C LEU A 397 -3.86 16.23 -16.72
N ILE A 398 -3.16 15.09 -16.67
CA ILE A 398 -1.73 15.06 -16.35
C ILE A 398 -0.91 15.79 -17.42
N HIS A 399 -1.29 15.75 -18.71
CA HIS A 399 -0.57 16.37 -19.83
C HIS A 399 -0.89 17.84 -20.08
N GLN A 400 -2.14 18.26 -19.89
CA GLN A 400 -2.57 19.62 -20.24
C GLN A 400 -3.22 20.39 -19.08
N GLY A 401 -3.62 19.70 -18.02
CA GLY A 401 -4.16 20.31 -16.80
C GLY A 401 -3.09 20.56 -15.74
N ARG A 402 -3.44 20.32 -14.47
CA ARG A 402 -2.56 20.50 -13.31
C ARG A 402 -1.29 19.66 -13.45
N THR A 403 -0.15 20.18 -13.00
CA THR A 403 1.09 19.40 -12.93
C THR A 403 0.98 18.38 -11.81
N ILE A 404 1.11 17.10 -12.17
CA ILE A 404 1.08 15.97 -11.24
C ILE A 404 2.35 15.16 -11.49
N PRO A 405 3.32 15.18 -10.55
CA PRO A 405 4.45 14.26 -10.57
C PRO A 405 4.01 12.82 -10.74
N THR A 406 4.70 12.09 -11.60
CA THR A 406 4.34 10.72 -11.99
C THR A 406 5.47 9.74 -11.69
N GLU A 407 5.10 8.59 -11.14
CA GLU A 407 6.02 7.50 -10.82
C GLU A 407 5.69 6.32 -11.72
N PHE A 408 6.54 6.10 -12.74
CA PHE A 408 6.38 5.01 -13.69
C PHE A 408 7.09 3.77 -13.16
N ILE A 409 6.40 2.62 -13.17
CA ILE A 409 6.97 1.33 -12.76
C ILE A 409 6.81 0.35 -13.92
N GLY A 410 7.90 -0.23 -14.41
CA GLY A 410 7.90 -1.11 -15.58
C GLY A 410 8.74 -2.36 -15.38
N PHE A 411 8.51 -3.36 -16.23
CA PHE A 411 9.20 -4.65 -16.18
C PHE A 411 9.65 -5.06 -17.58
N ALA A 412 10.87 -5.58 -17.69
CA ALA A 412 11.41 -6.01 -18.98
C ALA A 412 10.75 -7.31 -19.51
N ARG A 413 10.16 -8.13 -18.62
CA ARG A 413 9.47 -9.38 -19.00
C ARG A 413 8.05 -9.43 -18.43
N SER A 414 7.12 -9.95 -19.24
CA SER A 414 5.76 -10.27 -18.84
C SER A 414 5.71 -11.57 -18.03
N GLN A 415 4.77 -11.66 -17.08
CA GLN A 415 4.40 -12.92 -16.42
C GLN A 415 3.69 -13.88 -17.38
N TYR A 416 3.10 -13.34 -18.45
CA TYR A 416 2.36 -14.08 -19.48
C TYR A 416 2.74 -13.52 -20.87
N PRO A 417 3.84 -13.98 -21.47
CA PRO A 417 4.31 -13.47 -22.76
C PRO A 417 3.36 -13.88 -23.89
N VAL A 418 3.06 -12.93 -24.78
CA VAL A 418 2.21 -13.14 -25.96
C VAL A 418 2.87 -12.52 -27.18
N GLU A 419 3.09 -13.34 -28.19
CA GLU A 419 3.59 -12.96 -29.51
C GLU A 419 2.69 -13.60 -30.58
N LEU A 420 2.20 -12.81 -31.52
CA LEU A 420 1.32 -13.27 -32.60
C LEU A 420 2.02 -13.08 -33.96
N PRO A 421 1.93 -14.03 -34.90
CA PRO A 421 2.70 -13.99 -36.16
C PRO A 421 2.51 -12.75 -37.05
N ASN A 422 1.41 -12.01 -36.89
CA ASN A 422 1.06 -10.85 -37.72
C ASN A 422 1.12 -9.52 -36.96
N GLU A 423 1.55 -9.52 -35.70
CA GLU A 423 1.74 -8.29 -34.92
C GLU A 423 3.16 -7.76 -35.08
N VAL A 424 3.32 -6.44 -35.07
CA VAL A 424 4.63 -5.79 -35.31
C VAL A 424 5.59 -6.03 -34.15
N VAL A 425 5.06 -6.10 -32.93
CA VAL A 425 5.81 -6.30 -31.68
C VAL A 425 5.03 -7.22 -30.74
N SER A 426 5.69 -7.75 -29.72
CA SER A 426 5.03 -8.51 -28.65
C SER A 426 4.03 -7.65 -27.88
N SER A 427 3.04 -8.25 -27.21
CA SER A 427 2.12 -7.47 -26.36
C SER A 427 2.85 -6.75 -25.21
N GLN A 428 3.98 -7.30 -24.74
CA GLN A 428 4.80 -6.65 -23.72
C GLN A 428 5.52 -5.43 -24.29
N ASP A 429 6.07 -5.51 -25.49
CA ASP A 429 6.74 -4.37 -26.12
C ASP A 429 5.75 -3.26 -26.49
N GLU A 430 4.52 -3.60 -26.89
CA GLU A 430 3.45 -2.62 -27.12
C GLU A 430 3.09 -1.87 -25.81
N LEU A 431 3.02 -2.59 -24.68
CA LEU A 431 2.85 -1.97 -23.36
C LEU A 431 4.04 -1.08 -23.01
N MET A 432 5.27 -1.56 -23.23
CA MET A 432 6.48 -0.85 -22.82
C MET A 432 6.84 0.31 -23.75
N SER A 433 6.40 0.32 -25.01
CA SER A 433 6.53 1.48 -25.92
C SER A 433 5.91 2.73 -25.27
N ASN A 434 4.78 2.54 -24.60
CA ASN A 434 4.09 3.57 -23.86
C ASN A 434 4.80 3.95 -22.55
N PHE A 435 5.35 2.98 -21.83
CA PHE A 435 6.16 3.23 -20.62
C PHE A 435 7.33 4.18 -20.91
N PHE A 436 7.99 4.01 -22.07
CA PHE A 436 9.09 4.89 -22.47
C PHE A 436 8.61 6.23 -23.05
N ALA A 437 7.52 6.24 -23.83
CA ALA A 437 7.04 7.44 -24.49
C ALA A 437 6.41 8.47 -23.54
N GLN A 438 5.65 8.02 -22.53
CA GLN A 438 4.88 8.92 -21.67
C GLN A 438 5.74 9.84 -20.79
N PRO A 439 6.82 9.38 -20.12
CA PRO A 439 7.75 10.26 -19.41
C PRO A 439 8.35 11.35 -20.31
N ASP A 440 8.72 11.01 -21.55
CA ASP A 440 9.27 11.98 -22.51
C ASP A 440 8.22 13.00 -22.97
N ALA A 441 7.00 12.55 -23.27
CA ALA A 441 5.90 13.44 -23.62
C ALA A 441 5.59 14.44 -22.48
N LEU A 442 5.62 13.98 -21.22
CA LEU A 442 5.43 14.82 -20.03
C LEU A 442 6.56 15.84 -19.84
N ALA A 443 7.81 15.42 -20.04
CA ALA A 443 8.97 16.27 -19.83
C ALA A 443 9.14 17.31 -20.94
N LEU A 444 9.02 16.90 -22.21
CA LEU A 444 9.34 17.73 -23.37
C LEU A 444 8.16 18.61 -23.80
N GLY A 445 6.96 18.03 -23.79
CA GLY A 445 5.78 18.66 -24.37
C GLY A 445 5.86 18.78 -25.90
N LYS A 446 5.04 19.69 -26.43
CA LYS A 446 4.93 20.00 -27.85
C LYS A 446 4.57 21.47 -28.01
N THR A 447 5.46 22.24 -28.63
CA THR A 447 5.35 23.70 -28.71
C THR A 447 4.47 24.14 -29.88
N LEU A 448 4.09 25.42 -29.88
CA LEU A 448 3.31 26.02 -30.97
C LEU A 448 4.06 25.98 -32.30
N GLU A 449 5.39 26.18 -32.28
CA GLU A 449 6.25 26.14 -33.46
C GLU A 449 6.28 24.73 -34.07
N GLN A 450 6.33 23.68 -33.23
CA GLN A 450 6.25 22.30 -33.71
C GLN A 450 4.90 22.01 -34.37
N LEU A 451 3.80 22.54 -33.81
CA LEU A 451 2.46 22.40 -34.40
C LEU A 451 2.31 23.19 -35.71
N ASP A 452 2.99 24.32 -35.85
CA ASP A 452 3.04 25.09 -37.10
C ASP A 452 3.75 24.30 -38.21
N VAL A 453 4.90 23.72 -37.91
CA VAL A 453 5.66 22.85 -38.85
C VAL A 453 4.85 21.63 -39.28
N GLU A 454 4.03 21.07 -38.39
CA GLU A 454 3.13 19.95 -38.71
C GLU A 454 1.88 20.36 -39.51
N GLY A 455 1.70 21.64 -39.81
CA GLY A 455 0.54 22.13 -40.56
C GLY A 455 -0.77 22.09 -39.76
N VAL A 456 -0.71 22.13 -38.43
CA VAL A 456 -1.91 22.24 -37.59
C VAL A 456 -2.54 23.62 -37.82
N LYS A 457 -3.86 23.64 -38.06
CA LYS A 457 -4.62 24.89 -38.22
C LYS A 457 -4.46 25.81 -37.01
N GLU A 458 -4.28 27.11 -37.26
CA GLU A 458 -3.95 28.12 -36.25
C GLU A 458 -4.89 28.08 -35.04
N GLU A 459 -6.20 27.97 -35.27
CA GLU A 459 -7.22 27.92 -34.24
C GLU A 459 -7.14 26.67 -33.34
N LEU A 460 -6.51 25.58 -33.81
CA LEU A 460 -6.33 24.34 -33.04
C LEU A 460 -4.99 24.27 -32.30
N ARG A 461 -4.01 25.14 -32.62
CA ARG A 461 -2.66 25.05 -32.03
C ARG A 461 -2.66 25.22 -30.51
N PRO A 462 -3.39 26.19 -29.91
CA PRO A 462 -3.44 26.31 -28.45
C PRO A 462 -4.00 25.04 -27.78
N HIS A 463 -4.99 24.39 -28.40
CA HIS A 463 -5.61 23.16 -27.90
C HIS A 463 -4.72 21.93 -28.03
N LYS A 464 -3.84 21.91 -29.03
CA LYS A 464 -2.88 20.82 -29.28
C LYS A 464 -1.48 21.07 -28.71
N THR A 465 -1.29 22.18 -28.01
CA THR A 465 -0.05 22.50 -27.32
C THR A 465 0.07 21.64 -26.07
N PHE A 466 1.25 21.06 -25.86
CA PHE A 466 1.59 20.36 -24.63
C PHE A 466 2.69 21.17 -23.95
N PRO A 467 2.43 21.76 -22.76
CA PRO A 467 3.40 22.66 -22.15
C PRO A 467 4.71 21.96 -21.75
N GLY A 468 4.69 20.63 -21.56
CA GLY A 468 5.84 19.90 -21.05
C GLY A 468 6.13 20.26 -19.59
N ASN A 469 7.38 20.10 -19.17
CA ASN A 469 7.89 20.41 -17.83
C ASN A 469 7.13 19.72 -16.68
N ARG A 470 6.63 18.51 -16.92
CA ARG A 470 5.89 17.72 -15.93
C ARG A 470 6.81 16.62 -15.38
N PRO A 471 7.13 16.63 -14.08
CA PRO A 471 8.17 15.79 -13.53
C PRO A 471 7.75 14.32 -13.47
N SER A 472 8.70 13.43 -13.73
CA SER A 472 8.52 11.99 -13.57
C SER A 472 9.81 11.31 -13.11
N PHE A 473 9.67 10.12 -12.54
CA PHE A 473 10.76 9.15 -12.49
C PHE A 473 10.28 7.79 -12.97
N SER A 474 11.21 6.92 -13.33
CA SER A 474 10.95 5.56 -13.78
C SER A 474 11.73 4.54 -12.96
N LEU A 475 11.03 3.51 -12.49
CA LEU A 475 11.60 2.29 -11.93
C LEU A 475 11.42 1.17 -12.94
N LEU A 476 12.52 0.64 -13.46
CA LEU A 476 12.52 -0.50 -14.38
C LEU A 476 13.18 -1.71 -13.74
N PHE A 477 12.44 -2.82 -13.71
CA PHE A 477 12.86 -4.10 -13.15
C PHE A 477 13.01 -5.16 -14.25
N GLY A 478 13.67 -6.28 -13.93
CA GLY A 478 13.78 -7.41 -14.85
C GLY A 478 12.44 -8.10 -15.14
N GLN A 479 11.68 -8.46 -14.10
CA GLN A 479 10.36 -9.08 -14.20
C GLN A 479 9.60 -8.87 -12.89
N LEU A 480 8.26 -8.94 -12.92
CA LEU A 480 7.47 -8.94 -11.70
C LEU A 480 7.32 -10.38 -11.19
N ASP A 481 8.03 -10.72 -10.13
CA ASP A 481 7.99 -11.99 -9.42
C ASP A 481 7.84 -11.75 -7.89
N PRO A 482 7.72 -12.78 -7.04
CA PRO A 482 7.56 -12.58 -5.60
C PRO A 482 8.68 -11.73 -4.99
N PHE A 483 9.94 -11.98 -5.37
CA PHE A 483 11.09 -11.21 -4.89
C PHE A 483 10.97 -9.72 -5.28
N THR A 484 10.71 -9.43 -6.54
CA THR A 484 10.60 -8.05 -7.04
C THR A 484 9.36 -7.35 -6.47
N THR A 485 8.29 -8.08 -6.18
CA THR A 485 7.11 -7.58 -5.46
C THR A 485 7.49 -7.13 -4.04
N GLY A 486 8.34 -7.91 -3.36
CA GLY A 486 8.91 -7.56 -2.07
C GLY A 486 9.80 -6.32 -2.13
N GLN A 487 10.65 -6.23 -3.15
CA GLN A 487 11.48 -5.03 -3.36
C GLN A 487 10.60 -3.78 -3.55
N LEU A 488 9.57 -3.87 -4.40
CA LEU A 488 8.68 -2.75 -4.68
C LEU A 488 7.93 -2.28 -3.42
N LEU A 489 7.44 -3.22 -2.59
CA LEU A 489 6.84 -2.89 -1.30
C LEU A 489 7.81 -2.08 -0.42
N ALA A 490 9.00 -2.62 -0.17
CA ALA A 490 9.96 -2.03 0.75
C ALA A 490 10.51 -0.68 0.26
N LEU A 491 10.63 -0.48 -1.07
CA LEU A 491 10.97 0.82 -1.65
C LEU A 491 10.01 1.91 -1.18
N TYR A 492 8.70 1.61 -1.23
CA TYR A 492 7.66 2.58 -0.86
C TYR A 492 7.50 2.73 0.65
N GLU A 493 7.66 1.67 1.44
CA GLU A 493 7.68 1.77 2.91
C GLU A 493 8.79 2.72 3.37
N HIS A 494 10.01 2.57 2.84
CA HIS A 494 11.14 3.42 3.21
C HIS A 494 11.06 4.82 2.61
N ARG A 495 10.53 4.97 1.39
CA ARG A 495 10.26 6.30 0.81
C ARG A 495 9.34 7.12 1.72
N VAL A 496 8.27 6.49 2.24
CA VAL A 496 7.30 7.15 3.14
C VAL A 496 7.96 7.53 4.46
N PHE A 497 8.79 6.64 5.03
CA PHE A 497 9.60 6.94 6.20
C PHE A 497 10.52 8.14 5.99
N VAL A 498 11.25 8.19 4.87
CA VAL A 498 12.17 9.30 4.55
C VAL A 498 11.41 10.62 4.57
N GLN A 499 10.25 10.70 3.91
CA GLN A 499 9.48 11.94 3.90
C GLN A 499 9.03 12.39 5.29
N GLY A 500 8.48 11.46 6.08
CA GLY A 500 8.07 11.76 7.44
C GLY A 500 9.23 12.20 8.32
N ALA A 501 10.39 11.56 8.16
CA ALA A 501 11.61 11.92 8.86
C ALA A 501 12.08 13.34 8.52
N ILE A 502 12.04 13.75 7.25
CA ILE A 502 12.42 15.11 6.85
C ILE A 502 11.41 16.15 7.34
N TRP A 503 10.11 15.91 7.15
CA TRP A 503 9.05 16.82 7.62
C TRP A 503 8.98 16.91 9.15
N GLY A 504 9.59 15.97 9.87
CA GLY A 504 9.59 15.94 11.32
C GLY A 504 8.22 15.57 11.89
N ILE A 505 7.48 14.68 11.21
CA ILE A 505 6.16 14.19 11.61
C ILE A 505 6.23 12.73 12.07
N ASN A 506 5.19 12.28 12.78
CA ASN A 506 5.05 10.86 13.11
C ASN A 506 4.36 10.10 11.96
N SER A 507 5.11 9.33 11.18
CA SER A 507 4.55 8.49 10.11
C SER A 507 3.78 7.27 10.58
N PHE A 508 3.72 7.01 11.90
CA PHE A 508 3.35 5.70 12.44
C PHE A 508 2.09 5.71 13.31
N ASP A 509 1.59 6.89 13.67
CA ASP A 509 0.26 7.05 14.26
C ASP A 509 -0.82 7.35 13.21
N GLN A 510 -2.09 7.40 13.65
CA GLN A 510 -3.24 7.74 12.82
C GLN A 510 -4.41 8.35 13.61
N TRP A 511 -4.16 9.29 14.52
CA TRP A 511 -5.19 9.87 15.40
C TRP A 511 -6.41 10.45 14.66
N GLY A 512 -6.23 10.90 13.42
CA GLY A 512 -7.30 11.48 12.60
C GLY A 512 -8.48 10.55 12.30
N VAL A 513 -8.34 9.22 12.48
CA VAL A 513 -9.43 8.27 12.20
C VAL A 513 -10.41 8.07 13.37
N GLU A 514 -10.07 8.54 14.58
CA GLU A 514 -10.83 8.22 15.80
C GLU A 514 -12.15 9.01 15.91
N LEU A 515 -12.20 10.27 15.47
CA LEU A 515 -13.40 11.10 15.57
C LEU A 515 -14.58 10.47 14.82
N GLY A 516 -14.34 9.97 13.60
CA GLY A 516 -15.36 9.28 12.81
C GLY A 516 -15.92 8.04 13.50
N LYS A 517 -15.06 7.25 14.15
CA LYS A 517 -15.47 6.04 14.90
C LYS A 517 -16.36 6.39 16.09
N VAL A 518 -16.01 7.44 16.84
CA VAL A 518 -16.82 7.92 17.99
C VAL A 518 -18.21 8.37 17.52
N LEU A 519 -18.27 9.19 16.48
CA LEU A 519 -19.54 9.69 15.93
C LEU A 519 -20.38 8.55 15.32
N ALA A 520 -19.77 7.60 14.61
CA ALA A 520 -20.47 6.44 14.08
C ALA A 520 -21.05 5.55 15.20
N LYS A 521 -20.36 5.41 16.34
CA LYS A 521 -20.90 4.70 17.51
C LYS A 521 -22.15 5.39 18.06
N GLN A 522 -22.17 6.73 18.12
CA GLN A 522 -23.35 7.50 18.53
C GLN A 522 -24.53 7.28 17.57
N VAL A 523 -24.28 7.38 16.26
CA VAL A 523 -25.30 7.12 15.23
C VAL A 523 -25.82 5.69 15.33
N ARG A 524 -24.95 4.69 15.52
CA ARG A 524 -25.34 3.29 15.71
C ARG A 524 -26.26 3.12 16.92
N THR A 525 -25.93 3.72 18.07
CA THR A 525 -26.80 3.68 19.25
C THR A 525 -28.16 4.31 18.98
N GLN A 526 -28.21 5.46 18.28
CA GLN A 526 -29.48 6.07 17.87
C GLN A 526 -30.28 5.15 16.93
N LEU A 527 -29.65 4.58 15.91
CA LEU A 527 -30.31 3.67 14.97
C LEU A 527 -30.89 2.45 15.70
N THR A 528 -30.14 1.84 16.61
CA THR A 528 -30.63 0.72 17.43
C THR A 528 -31.88 1.12 18.22
N ALA A 529 -31.83 2.24 18.94
CA ALA A 529 -32.96 2.71 19.75
C ALA A 529 -34.18 3.06 18.89
N SER A 530 -33.99 3.74 17.75
CA SER A 530 -35.09 4.09 16.84
C SER A 530 -35.71 2.85 16.20
N ARG A 531 -34.94 1.81 15.89
CA ARG A 531 -35.45 0.54 15.35
C ARG A 531 -36.22 -0.29 16.37
N GLN A 532 -35.89 -0.17 17.65
CA GLN A 532 -36.62 -0.80 18.75
C GLN A 532 -37.90 -0.03 19.13
N GLY A 533 -38.23 1.05 18.41
CA GLY A 533 -39.41 1.87 18.64
C GLY A 533 -39.25 2.90 19.76
N GLU A 534 -38.04 3.11 20.28
CA GLU A 534 -37.86 3.76 21.57
C GLU A 534 -37.55 5.27 21.52
N LYS A 535 -37.10 5.86 20.39
CA LYS A 535 -36.63 7.28 20.41
C LYS A 535 -36.83 8.11 19.14
N ILE A 536 -37.27 9.36 19.37
CA ILE A 536 -37.10 10.51 18.47
C ILE A 536 -35.60 10.78 18.28
N ILE A 537 -35.19 11.12 17.05
CA ILE A 537 -33.81 11.46 16.73
C ILE A 537 -33.41 12.74 17.46
N SER A 538 -32.35 12.68 18.26
CA SER A 538 -31.86 13.80 19.07
C SER A 538 -30.34 13.76 19.22
N GLY A 539 -29.72 14.90 19.55
CA GLY A 539 -28.27 14.99 19.71
C GLY A 539 -27.47 15.13 18.40
N PHE A 540 -28.15 15.34 17.27
CA PHE A 540 -27.54 15.57 15.96
C PHE A 540 -27.86 16.97 15.43
N ASN A 541 -27.00 17.52 14.57
CA ASN A 541 -27.32 18.75 13.84
C ASN A 541 -28.55 18.54 12.93
N SER A 542 -29.18 19.64 12.50
CA SER A 542 -30.44 19.59 11.75
C SER A 542 -30.34 18.81 10.43
N SER A 543 -29.21 18.92 9.73
CA SER A 543 -28.97 18.18 8.48
C SER A 543 -28.90 16.66 8.73
N THR A 544 -28.08 16.22 9.69
CA THR A 544 -27.96 14.81 10.06
C THR A 544 -29.28 14.26 10.59
N ALA A 545 -30.00 15.02 11.42
CA ALA A 545 -31.31 14.61 11.92
C ALA A 545 -32.33 14.42 10.78
N ALA A 546 -32.39 15.34 9.81
CA ALA A 546 -33.26 15.22 8.64
C ALA A 546 -32.92 13.98 7.81
N MET A 547 -31.64 13.72 7.56
CA MET A 547 -31.20 12.54 6.81
C MET A 547 -31.46 11.24 7.55
N LEU A 548 -31.26 11.19 8.87
CA LEU A 548 -31.56 9.99 9.66
C LEU A 548 -33.06 9.70 9.69
N ASN A 549 -33.91 10.73 9.78
CA ASN A 549 -35.37 10.57 9.67
C ASN A 549 -35.74 9.98 8.30
N PHE A 550 -35.20 10.55 7.22
CA PHE A 550 -35.43 10.02 5.86
C PHE A 550 -34.93 8.58 5.70
N TYR A 551 -33.74 8.27 6.22
CA TYR A 551 -33.21 6.90 6.19
C TYR A 551 -34.15 5.94 6.91
N LEU A 552 -34.52 6.22 8.16
CA LEU A 552 -35.37 5.35 8.97
C LEU A 552 -36.76 5.16 8.35
N SER A 553 -37.36 6.20 7.77
CA SER A 553 -38.68 6.11 7.13
C SER A 553 -38.69 5.26 5.86
N ASN A 554 -37.55 5.16 5.16
CA ASN A 554 -37.43 4.40 3.91
C ASN A 554 -36.82 3.01 4.08
N SER A 555 -36.47 2.63 5.31
CA SER A 555 -35.76 1.37 5.58
C SER A 555 -36.42 0.54 6.68
N SER A 556 -37.68 0.83 7.03
CA SER A 556 -38.52 -0.11 7.77
C SER A 556 -38.83 -1.30 6.87
N GLU A 557 -38.03 -2.36 6.95
CA GLU A 557 -38.29 -3.57 6.19
C GLU A 557 -39.61 -4.21 6.64
N SER A 558 -40.47 -4.46 5.65
CA SER A 558 -41.39 -5.59 5.67
C SER A 558 -40.60 -6.84 6.08
N SER A 559 -40.98 -7.47 7.17
CA SER A 559 -40.56 -8.81 7.56
C SER A 559 -40.80 -9.78 6.40
N GLY A 560 -39.78 -10.04 5.58
CA GLY A 560 -39.91 -10.86 4.36
C GLY A 560 -38.57 -11.39 3.88
N SER A 561 -38.37 -12.69 4.08
CA SER A 561 -37.33 -13.60 3.57
C SER A 561 -35.88 -13.37 3.99
N ALA A 562 -35.45 -14.24 4.91
CA ALA A 562 -34.06 -14.60 5.15
C ALA A 562 -33.38 -15.07 3.86
N VAL A 563 -32.09 -14.70 3.70
CA VAL A 563 -31.15 -15.33 2.77
C VAL A 563 -30.28 -16.30 3.55
#